data_AF-A0A525WNY6-F1
#
_entry.id   AF-A0A525WNY6-F1
#
_cell.length_a   1.000
_cell.length_b   1.000
_cell.length_c   1.000
_cell.angle_alpha   90.00
_cell.angle_beta   90.00
_cell.angle_gamma   90.00
#
_symmetry.space_group_name_H-M   'P 1'
#
loop_
_entity.id
_entity.type
_entity.pdbx_description
1 polymer ?
#
loop_
_entity_poly.entity_id
_entity_poly.type
_entity_poly.pdbx_seq_one_letter_code
_entity_poly.pdbx_strand_id
1 'polypeptide(L)' 'MNNESPKGKGNSLSEELIRSWHLLRNGAFSPSKISRMSSRKVWWKCDKGHEWQAVIANRSWAKQDRLPILCRQEGNRRQ' A
#
# COMPACT_ATOMS: atom_id res chain seq x y z
N MET A 1 31.17 3.66 25.02
CA MET A 1 30.81 3.07 23.73
C MET A 1 29.34 3.34 23.47
N ASN A 2 29.07 4.32 22.62
CA ASN A 2 27.72 4.79 22.26
C ASN A 2 26.96 3.69 21.53
N ASN A 3 25.78 3.38 22.08
CA ASN A 3 24.81 2.40 21.60
C ASN A 3 24.27 2.80 20.23
N GLU A 4 24.72 2.13 19.17
CA GLU A 4 24.14 2.29 17.83
C GLU A 4 23.48 0.99 17.36
N SER A 5 22.19 0.86 17.70
CA SER A 5 21.16 0.17 16.91
C SER A 5 19.79 0.56 17.48
N PRO A 6 18.75 0.81 16.67
CA PRO A 6 18.39 0.00 15.50
C PRO A 6 17.93 0.82 14.28
N LYS A 7 18.58 0.68 13.12
CA LYS A 7 17.94 1.05 11.84
C LYS A 7 17.20 -0.16 11.25
N GLY A 8 16.32 -0.77 12.05
CA GLY A 8 15.34 -1.72 11.55
C GLY A 8 14.26 -0.96 10.80
N LYS A 9 14.36 -0.87 9.47
CA LYS A 9 13.25 -0.37 8.65
C LYS A 9 12.04 -1.25 8.94
N GLY A 10 11.06 -0.71 9.67
CA GLY A 10 9.87 -1.45 10.08
C GLY A 10 9.20 -2.08 8.87
N ASN A 11 9.09 -3.40 8.88
CA ASN A 11 8.47 -4.19 7.80
C ASN A 11 6.95 -3.94 7.67
N SER A 12 6.36 -2.96 8.34
CA SER A 12 4.91 -2.81 8.55
C SER A 12 4.27 -1.78 7.61
N LEU A 13 3.10 -2.09 7.04
CA LEU A 13 2.40 -1.21 6.08
C LEU A 13 2.13 0.18 6.65
N SER A 14 2.13 1.20 5.79
CA SER A 14 1.72 2.56 6.17
C SER A 14 0.21 2.65 6.35
N GLU A 15 -0.23 3.60 7.17
CA GLU A 15 -1.65 3.87 7.44
C GLU A 15 -2.47 4.12 6.16
N GLU A 16 -1.90 4.81 5.17
CA GLU A 16 -2.56 5.05 3.87
C GLU A 16 -2.83 3.75 3.10
N LEU A 17 -1.90 2.80 3.15
CA LEU A 17 -2.07 1.48 2.55
C LEU A 17 -3.10 0.66 3.31
N ILE A 18 -3.06 0.72 4.65
CA ILE A 18 -4.04 0.03 5.51
C ILE A 18 -5.46 0.55 5.23
N ARG A 19 -5.65 1.87 5.10
CA ARG A 19 -6.93 2.49 4.70
C ARG A 19 -7.41 1.99 3.33
N SER A 20 -6.47 1.80 2.41
CA SER A 20 -6.77 1.31 1.07
C SER A 20 -6.94 -0.22 1.00
N TRP A 21 -6.95 -0.96 2.12
CA TRP A 21 -6.94 -2.42 2.10
C TRP A 21 -8.33 -3.02 1.94
N HIS A 22 -8.49 -3.97 1.01
CA HIS A 22 -9.77 -4.64 0.81
C HIS A 22 -9.94 -5.85 1.74
N LEU A 23 -10.55 -5.68 2.92
CA LEU A 23 -10.76 -6.78 3.89
C LEU A 23 -11.59 -7.95 3.30
N LEU A 24 -12.71 -7.67 2.62
CA LEU A 24 -13.56 -8.73 2.07
C LEU A 24 -12.86 -9.60 1.00
N ARG A 25 -12.20 -8.97 0.01
CA ARG A 25 -11.50 -9.67 -1.08
C ARG A 25 -10.22 -10.36 -0.63
N ASN A 26 -9.53 -9.79 0.36
CA ASN A 26 -8.31 -10.38 0.91
C ASN A 26 -8.60 -11.41 2.01
N GLY A 27 -9.84 -11.49 2.51
CA GLY A 27 -10.28 -12.49 3.48
C GLY A 27 -9.42 -12.50 4.75
N ALA A 28 -8.64 -13.57 4.93
CA ALA A 28 -7.81 -13.79 6.11
C ALA A 28 -6.51 -12.97 6.16
N PHE A 29 -6.21 -12.16 5.13
CA PHE A 29 -4.98 -11.37 5.09
C PHE A 29 -5.12 -10.07 5.89
N SER A 30 -4.38 -10.01 7.00
CA SER A 30 -4.28 -8.79 7.82
C SER A 30 -3.16 -7.90 7.30
N PRO A 31 -3.42 -6.62 6.97
CA PRO A 31 -2.37 -5.70 6.54
C PRO A 31 -1.32 -5.47 7.64
N SER A 32 -1.70 -5.55 8.91
CA SER A 32 -0.77 -5.44 10.04
C SER A 32 0.17 -6.64 10.20
N LYS A 33 -0.22 -7.81 9.67
CA LYS A 33 0.60 -9.04 9.70
C LYS A 33 1.41 -9.23 8.42
N ILE A 34 1.19 -8.40 7.40
CA ILE A 34 1.87 -8.53 6.12
C ILE A 34 3.00 -7.52 6.01
N SER A 35 4.15 -8.02 5.57
CA SER A 35 5.29 -7.17 5.32
C SER A 35 5.07 -6.25 4.12
N ARG A 36 5.46 -4.98 4.26
CA ARG A 36 5.64 -4.01 3.17
C ARG A 36 6.44 -4.53 2.00
N MET A 37 7.40 -5.41 2.27
CA MET A 37 8.30 -5.99 1.27
C MET A 37 7.69 -7.19 0.56
N SER A 38 6.47 -7.58 0.92
CA SER A 38 5.84 -8.75 0.34
C SER A 38 5.53 -8.53 -1.14
N SER A 39 5.97 -9.45 -1.98
CA SER A 39 5.62 -9.51 -3.41
C SER A 39 4.19 -10.02 -3.65
N ARG A 40 3.40 -10.25 -2.59
CA ARG A 40 2.01 -10.70 -2.69
C ARG A 40 1.15 -9.64 -3.37
N LYS A 41 0.34 -10.11 -4.32
CA LYS A 41 -0.71 -9.32 -4.95
C LYS A 41 -1.97 -9.40 -4.10
N VAL A 42 -2.47 -8.25 -3.68
CA VAL A 42 -3.67 -8.13 -2.85
C VAL A 42 -4.61 -7.10 -3.46
N TRP A 43 -5.87 -7.18 -3.05
CA TRP A 43 -6.91 -6.25 -3.42
C TRP A 43 -6.83 -4.98 -2.57
N TRP A 44 -6.83 -3.86 -3.25
CA TRP A 44 -6.92 -2.54 -2.66
C TRP A 44 -8.28 -1.96 -3.01
N LYS A 45 -8.85 -1.20 -2.09
CA LYS A 45 -10.10 -0.47 -2.26
C LYS A 45 -9.88 0.97 -1.86
N CYS A 46 -10.42 1.89 -2.64
CA CYS A 46 -10.49 3.30 -2.29
C CYS A 46 -11.85 3.63 -1.63
N ASP A 47 -11.91 4.69 -0.83
CA ASP A 47 -13.15 5.34 -0.35
C ASP A 47 -14.20 5.58 -1.44
N LYS A 48 -13.78 5.85 -2.69
CA LYS A 48 -14.69 6.02 -3.84
C LYS A 48 -15.33 4.71 -4.33
N GLY A 49 -14.95 3.56 -3.77
CA GLY A 49 -15.41 2.26 -4.20
C GLY A 49 -14.62 1.64 -5.35
N HIS A 50 -13.53 2.26 -5.80
CA HIS A 50 -12.64 1.65 -6.80
C HIS A 50 -11.83 0.52 -6.16
N GLU A 51 -11.77 -0.62 -6.82
CA GLU A 51 -11.04 -1.79 -6.38
C GLU A 51 -10.00 -2.18 -7.43
N TRP A 52 -8.77 -2.47 -7.01
CA TRP A 52 -7.72 -2.92 -7.93
C TRP A 52 -6.74 -3.87 -7.25
N GLN A 53 -6.06 -4.68 -8.04
CA GLN A 53 -5.02 -5.58 -7.54
C GLN A 53 -3.63 -5.00 -7.75
N ALA A 54 -2.84 -4.92 -6.70
CA ALA A 54 -1.44 -4.52 -6.79
C ALA A 54 -0.58 -5.25 -5.78
N VAL A 55 0.72 -5.33 -6.09
CA VAL A 55 1.74 -5.92 -5.21
C VAL A 55 2.06 -4.96 -4.06
N ILE A 56 2.14 -5.50 -2.84
CA ILE A 56 2.39 -4.73 -1.62
C ILE A 56 3.75 -4.03 -1.65
N ALA A 57 4.81 -4.76 -2.00
CA ALA A 57 6.14 -4.23 -2.25
C ALA A 57 6.12 -3.00 -3.15
N ASN A 58 5.44 -3.10 -4.30
CA ASN A 58 5.38 -2.00 -5.27
C ASN A 58 4.69 -0.76 -4.68
N ARG A 59 3.63 -0.96 -3.88
CA ARG A 59 2.90 0.12 -3.20
C ARG A 59 3.70 0.73 -2.04
N SER A 60 4.53 -0.06 -1.37
CA SER A 60 5.36 0.42 -0.27
C SER A 60 6.62 1.16 -0.73
N TRP A 61 7.18 0.78 -1.89
CA TRP A 61 8.43 1.35 -2.41
C TRP A 61 8.25 2.38 -3.51
N ALA A 62 7.05 2.53 -4.08
CA ALA A 62 6.77 3.58 -5.05
C ALA A 62 7.07 4.95 -4.44
N LYS A 63 8.27 5.48 -4.71
CA LYS A 63 8.58 6.90 -4.58
C LYS A 63 7.63 7.61 -5.53
N GLN A 64 6.57 8.22 -4.99
CA GLN A 64 5.64 9.29 -5.45
C GLN A 64 5.37 9.58 -6.95
N ASP A 65 6.15 9.06 -7.90
CA ASP A 65 6.22 9.47 -9.31
C ASP A 65 5.67 8.42 -10.31
N ARG A 66 5.41 7.18 -9.86
CA ARG A 66 4.65 6.15 -10.63
C ARG A 66 3.34 5.77 -9.96
N LEU A 67 2.58 6.77 -9.54
CA LEU A 67 1.21 6.52 -9.10
C LEU A 67 0.32 6.31 -10.32
N PRO A 68 -0.62 5.36 -10.20
CA PRO A 68 -1.89 5.90 -9.77
C PRO A 68 -2.33 5.27 -8.45
N ILE A 69 -2.33 6.09 -7.40
CA ILE A 69 -3.29 5.99 -6.32
C ILE A 69 -4.61 6.29 -7.02
N LEU A 70 -5.41 5.31 -7.42
CA LEU A 70 -6.71 5.60 -8.03
C LEU A 70 -7.74 5.96 -6.94
N CYS A 71 -7.46 7.08 -6.29
CA CYS A 71 -8.43 8.10 -5.91
C CYS A 71 -7.99 9.50 -6.39
N ARG A 72 -7.02 9.64 -7.30
CA ARG A 72 -6.74 10.98 -7.85
C ARG A 72 -8.00 11.43 -8.58
N GLN A 73 -8.58 12.53 -8.11
CA GLN A 73 -9.76 13.18 -8.66
C GLN A 73 -9.73 13.14 -10.20
N GLU A 74 -10.84 12.76 -10.82
CA GLU A 74 -11.12 13.06 -12.22
C GLU A 74 -10.75 14.53 -12.46
N GLY A 75 -9.63 14.77 -13.16
CA GLY A 75 -9.05 16.11 -13.20
C GLY A 75 -7.83 16.24 -14.10
N ASN A 76 -7.81 15.54 -15.24
CA ASN A 76 -7.26 15.98 -16.53
C ASN A 76 -7.16 14.76 -17.48
N ARG A 77 -8.26 14.44 -18.17
CA ARG A 77 -8.13 13.94 -19.53
C ARG A 77 -7.66 15.14 -20.35
N ARG A 78 -6.36 15.20 -20.67
CA ARG A 78 -5.91 16.07 -21.75
C ARG A 78 -6.57 15.54 -23.02
N GLN A 79 -7.53 16.32 -23.54
CA GLN A 79 -7.96 16.22 -24.93
C GLN A 79 -6.79 16.54 -25.85
#